data_AF-A0A660Q3V4-F1
#
_entry.id   AF-A0A660Q3V4-F1
#
_cell.length_a   1.000
_cell.length_b   1.000
_cell.length_c   1.000
_cell.angle_alpha   90.00
_cell.angle_beta   90.00
_cell.angle_gamma   90.00
#
_symmetry.space_group_name_H-M   'P 1'
#
loop_
_entity.id
_entity.type
_entity.pdbx_description
1 polymer ?
#
loop_
_entity_poly.entity_id
_entity_poly.type
_entity_poly.pdbx_seq_one_letter_code
_entity_poly.pdbx_strand_id
1 'polypeptide(L)'
;QALLAKYGLREKVRRENHEVCFVADGDYAAFVERYRPELKREGEIVDLDGRVLGRHSGFHRYTVGQRKGLAVAAGERLYVIALDPERNRVVVGPREAAQGEGCILEEVNWISGKPPQRRFTCQVQIRHQHPPVPSQIEVRHDGSVRVRFIRPQFGIAPGQAGVLYDGDRVLGGGWIRGAIQTRGELRDQ
;
A
#
# COMPACT_ATOMS: atom_id res chain seq x y z
N GLN A 1 -21.85 19.97 10.49
CA GLN A 1 -22.38 20.54 11.76
C GLN A 1 -23.32 21.73 11.52
N ALA A 2 -22.92 22.77 10.78
CA ALA A 2 -23.78 23.93 10.51
C ALA A 2 -25.12 23.59 9.82
N LEU A 3 -25.12 22.65 8.87
CA LEU A 3 -26.34 22.22 8.18
C LEU A 3 -27.30 21.43 9.09
N LEU A 4 -26.80 20.52 9.92
CA LEU A 4 -27.61 19.69 10.82
C LEU A 4 -28.26 20.52 11.94
N ALA A 5 -27.52 21.49 12.50
CA ALA A 5 -28.02 22.40 13.52
C ALA A 5 -29.19 23.26 12.99
N LYS A 6 -29.15 23.65 11.70
CA LYS A 6 -30.24 24.38 11.04
C LYS A 6 -31.57 23.60 11.03
N TYR A 7 -31.52 22.27 11.06
CA TYR A 7 -32.69 21.40 11.10
C TYR A 7 -33.00 20.87 12.51
N GLY A 8 -32.38 21.40 13.55
CA GLY A 8 -32.61 20.97 14.93
C GLY A 8 -32.09 19.57 15.27
N LEU A 9 -31.32 18.96 14.36
CA LEU A 9 -30.73 17.63 14.56
C LEU A 9 -29.47 17.74 15.41
N ARG A 10 -29.56 17.28 16.66
CA ARG A 10 -28.40 17.15 17.57
C ARG A 10 -27.78 15.78 17.40
N GLU A 11 -27.03 15.59 16.32
CA GLU A 11 -26.18 14.41 16.22
C GLU A 11 -24.88 14.66 16.99
N LYS A 12 -24.54 13.76 17.92
CA LYS A 12 -23.24 13.76 18.58
C LYS A 12 -22.23 13.48 17.50
N VAL A 13 -21.34 14.44 17.20
CA VAL A 13 -20.37 14.33 16.12
C VAL A 13 -19.50 13.11 16.39
N ARG A 14 -19.85 12.00 15.75
CA ARG A 14 -19.05 10.79 15.81
C ARG A 14 -17.80 11.13 15.03
N ARG A 15 -16.64 11.02 15.69
CA ARG A 15 -15.35 11.12 15.00
C ARG A 15 -15.42 10.19 13.80
N GLU A 16 -15.04 10.67 12.61
CA GLU A 16 -15.00 9.81 11.43
C GLU A 16 -14.13 8.60 11.76
N ASN A 17 -14.73 7.42 11.68
CA ASN A 17 -14.00 6.20 11.92
C ASN A 17 -13.38 5.79 10.59
N HIS A 18 -12.07 6.03 10.44
CA HIS A 18 -11.29 5.61 9.26
C HIS A 18 -10.81 4.15 9.40
N GLU A 19 -11.23 3.46 10.46
CA GLU A 19 -10.96 2.05 10.72
C GLU A 19 -11.97 1.14 10.01
N VAL A 20 -11.58 -0.12 9.79
CA VAL A 20 -12.46 -1.11 9.18
C VAL A 20 -13.69 -1.33 10.07
N CYS A 21 -14.88 -1.08 9.51
CA CYS A 21 -16.14 -0.98 10.25
C CYS A 21 -16.52 -2.20 11.11
N PHE A 22 -15.95 -3.38 10.86
CA PHE A 22 -16.28 -4.63 11.58
C PHE A 22 -15.23 -5.04 12.61
N VAL A 23 -14.13 -4.31 12.74
CA VAL A 23 -13.11 -4.55 13.78
C VAL A 23 -13.34 -3.55 14.90
N ALA A 24 -14.00 -4.00 15.97
CA ALA A 24 -14.45 -3.13 17.05
C ALA A 24 -13.32 -2.55 17.91
N ASP A 25 -12.20 -3.27 18.04
CA ASP A 25 -11.14 -2.97 19.00
C ASP A 25 -9.87 -2.37 18.36
N GLY A 26 -9.89 -2.10 17.05
CA GLY A 26 -8.72 -1.61 16.29
C GLY A 26 -7.57 -2.62 16.11
N ASP A 27 -7.64 -3.80 16.76
CA ASP A 27 -6.64 -4.86 16.61
C ASP A 27 -6.93 -5.79 15.42
N TYR A 28 -6.56 -5.31 14.24
CA TYR A 28 -6.66 -6.08 12.99
C TYR A 28 -5.87 -7.38 13.01
N ALA A 29 -4.72 -7.40 13.68
CA ALA A 29 -3.87 -8.57 13.71
C ALA A 29 -4.54 -9.71 14.48
N ALA A 30 -5.11 -9.41 15.65
CA ALA A 30 -5.87 -10.38 16.44
C ALA A 30 -7.12 -10.86 15.68
N PHE A 31 -7.80 -9.97 14.95
CA PHE A 31 -8.92 -10.37 14.09
C PHE A 31 -8.49 -11.37 13.02
N VAL A 32 -7.43 -11.07 12.25
CA VAL A 32 -6.92 -11.97 11.20
C VAL A 32 -6.48 -13.31 11.79
N GLU A 33 -5.79 -13.31 12.94
CA GLU A 33 -5.33 -14.52 13.62
C GLU A 33 -6.48 -15.42 14.10
N ARG A 34 -7.65 -14.86 14.38
CA ARG A 34 -8.84 -15.66 14.74
C ARG A 34 -9.35 -16.49 13.58
N TYR A 35 -9.28 -15.97 12.35
CA TYR A 35 -9.77 -16.65 11.15
C TYR A 35 -8.69 -17.41 10.40
N ARG A 36 -7.42 -17.04 10.59
CA ARG A 36 -6.24 -17.62 9.92
C ARG A 36 -5.13 -17.85 10.95
N PRO A 37 -5.32 -18.76 11.92
CA PRO A 37 -4.37 -18.98 13.01
C PRO A 37 -2.99 -19.43 12.52
N GLU A 38 -2.91 -20.06 11.35
CA GLU A 38 -1.65 -20.49 10.74
C GLU A 38 -0.72 -19.33 10.33
N LEU A 39 -1.24 -18.10 10.22
CA LEU A 39 -0.44 -16.90 9.97
C LEU A 39 0.34 -16.45 11.21
N LYS A 40 -0.05 -16.90 12.40
CA LYS A 40 0.64 -16.63 13.66
C LYS A 40 1.85 -17.57 13.81
N ARG A 41 2.82 -17.38 12.93
CA ARG A 41 4.08 -18.13 12.92
C ARG A 41 5.26 -17.19 12.97
N GLU A 42 6.29 -17.60 13.69
CA GLU A 42 7.51 -16.83 13.80
C GLU A 42 8.26 -16.78 12.47
N GLY A 43 8.72 -15.59 12.08
CA GLY A 43 9.47 -15.33 10.86
C GLY A 43 10.65 -14.41 11.08
N GLU A 44 11.46 -14.22 10.05
CA GLU A 44 12.70 -13.44 10.12
C GLU A 44 12.47 -12.00 9.66
N ILE A 45 13.01 -11.04 10.40
CA ILE A 45 13.20 -9.68 9.91
C ILE A 45 14.61 -9.62 9.32
N VAL A 46 14.72 -9.34 8.02
CA VAL A 46 16.00 -9.34 7.29
C VAL A 46 16.26 -7.97 6.67
N ASP A 47 17.53 -7.61 6.49
CA ASP A 47 17.89 -6.45 5.68
C ASP A 47 17.89 -6.76 4.17
N LEU A 48 18.29 -5.78 3.35
CA LEU A 48 18.38 -5.90 1.89
C LEU A 48 19.42 -6.94 1.44
N ASP A 49 20.44 -7.20 2.26
CA ASP A 49 21.48 -8.21 2.01
C ASP A 49 21.06 -9.61 2.50
N GLY A 50 19.86 -9.72 3.08
CA GLY A 50 19.32 -10.97 3.61
C GLY A 50 19.84 -11.34 4.99
N ARG A 51 20.60 -10.46 5.66
CA ARG A 51 21.06 -10.70 7.03
C ARG A 51 19.89 -10.57 8.00
N VAL A 52 19.77 -11.55 8.88
CA VAL A 52 18.73 -11.57 9.92
C VAL A 52 19.05 -10.52 10.99
N LEU A 53 18.13 -9.58 11.16
CA LEU A 53 18.19 -8.51 12.16
C LEU A 53 17.33 -8.80 13.40
N GLY A 54 16.35 -9.70 13.26
CA GLY A 54 15.44 -10.06 14.34
C GLY A 54 14.35 -11.02 13.88
N ARG A 55 13.33 -11.17 14.72
CA ARG A 55 12.20 -12.07 14.49
C ARG A 55 10.88 -11.36 14.69
N HIS A 56 9.82 -11.87 14.06
CA HIS A 56 8.46 -11.34 14.17
C HIS A 56 7.43 -12.46 14.34
N SER A 57 6.25 -12.12 14.87
CA SER A 57 5.17 -13.08 15.18
C SER A 57 4.14 -13.26 14.05
N GLY A 58 4.57 -13.08 12.80
CA GLY A 58 3.72 -13.16 11.60
C GLY A 58 3.79 -11.89 10.74
N PHE A 59 3.94 -12.07 9.42
CA PHE A 59 4.20 -10.95 8.50
C PHE A 59 2.96 -10.07 8.27
N HIS A 60 1.75 -10.58 8.54
CA HIS A 60 0.48 -9.86 8.44
C HIS A 60 0.37 -8.66 9.39
N ARG A 61 1.24 -8.59 10.40
CA ARG A 61 1.35 -7.47 11.34
C ARG A 61 2.13 -6.28 10.77
N TYR A 62 2.65 -6.41 9.55
CA TYR A 62 3.51 -5.41 8.92
C TYR A 62 2.89 -4.89 7.63
N THR A 63 3.21 -3.66 7.28
CA THR A 63 2.83 -3.05 6.00
C THR A 63 4.04 -2.39 5.38
N VAL A 64 4.20 -2.49 4.06
CA VAL A 64 5.28 -1.78 3.34
C VAL A 64 5.24 -0.29 3.67
N GLY A 65 6.41 0.29 3.94
CA GLY A 65 6.59 1.68 4.40
C GLY A 65 6.39 1.90 5.91
N GLN A 66 6.03 0.87 6.69
CA GLN A 66 5.94 0.95 8.15
C GLN A 66 7.33 1.16 8.78
N ARG A 67 7.38 2.02 9.79
CA ARG A 67 8.57 2.26 10.62
C ARG A 67 8.41 1.77 12.06
N LYS A 68 7.29 2.11 12.70
CA LYS A 68 7.05 1.80 14.12
C LYS A 68 6.78 0.31 14.29
N GLY A 69 7.12 -0.24 15.47
CA GLY A 69 6.89 -1.66 15.78
C GLY A 69 7.86 -2.64 15.11
N LEU A 70 8.92 -2.13 14.48
CA LEU A 70 10.07 -2.93 14.07
C LEU A 70 10.94 -3.16 15.31
N ALA A 71 10.84 -4.34 15.93
CA ALA A 71 11.59 -4.72 17.13
C ALA A 71 13.05 -5.11 16.81
N VAL A 72 13.73 -4.33 15.96
CA VAL A 72 15.12 -4.54 15.56
C VAL A 72 15.98 -3.39 16.05
N ALA A 73 17.10 -3.71 16.69
CA ALA A 73 18.10 -2.73 17.08
C ALA A 73 19.01 -2.46 15.86
N ALA A 74 18.81 -1.33 15.21
CA ALA A 74 19.68 -0.84 14.14
C ALA A 74 20.20 0.55 14.49
N GLY A 75 21.41 0.86 14.04
CA GLY A 75 22.01 2.20 14.21
C GLY A 75 21.31 3.30 13.41
N GLU A 76 20.40 2.92 12.49
CA GLU A 76 19.71 3.81 11.58
C GLU A 76 18.20 3.52 11.49
N ARG A 77 17.46 4.43 10.84
CA ARG A 77 16.00 4.36 10.74
C ARG A 77 15.58 3.40 9.64
N LEU A 78 15.08 2.22 10.03
CA LEU A 78 14.58 1.21 9.10
C LEU A 78 13.07 1.33 8.83
N TYR A 79 12.68 0.91 7.63
CA TYR A 79 11.30 0.83 7.13
C TYR A 79 11.08 -0.55 6.51
N VAL A 80 9.85 -1.06 6.57
CA VAL A 80 9.46 -2.28 5.83
C VAL A 80 9.51 -1.97 4.34
N ILE A 81 10.36 -2.68 3.60
CA ILE A 81 10.55 -2.52 2.16
C ILE A 81 9.67 -3.50 1.39
N ALA A 82 9.61 -4.74 1.87
CA ALA A 82 8.83 -5.81 1.26
C ALA A 82 8.39 -6.83 2.32
N LEU A 83 7.34 -7.57 1.98
CA LEU A 83 6.89 -8.75 2.72
C LEU A 83 7.09 -9.95 1.79
N ASP A 84 7.69 -11.03 2.29
CA ASP A 84 7.86 -12.30 1.59
C ASP A 84 7.04 -13.37 2.35
N PRO A 85 5.77 -13.58 1.97
CA PRO A 85 4.92 -14.59 2.60
C PRO A 85 5.41 -16.02 2.42
N GLU A 86 6.09 -16.31 1.29
CA GLU A 86 6.58 -17.65 0.95
C GLU A 86 7.67 -18.08 1.93
N ARG A 87 8.64 -17.19 2.18
CA ARG A 87 9.73 -17.44 3.14
C ARG A 87 9.41 -17.00 4.57
N ASN A 88 8.23 -16.41 4.79
CA ASN A 88 7.84 -15.81 6.07
C ASN A 88 8.84 -14.75 6.56
N ARG A 89 9.18 -13.79 5.69
CA ARG A 89 10.15 -12.74 5.99
C ARG A 89 9.56 -11.34 5.87
N VAL A 90 10.07 -10.44 6.70
CA VAL A 90 9.87 -8.99 6.59
C VAL A 90 11.20 -8.37 6.21
N VAL A 91 11.27 -7.79 5.00
CA VAL A 91 12.49 -7.13 4.51
C VAL A 91 12.45 -5.68 4.96
N VAL A 92 13.52 -5.21 5.61
CA VAL A 92 13.66 -3.84 6.11
C VAL A 92 14.90 -3.15 5.53
N GLY A 93 14.86 -1.82 5.48
CA GLY A 93 15.94 -1.04 4.89
C GLY A 93 15.74 0.45 5.08
N PRO A 94 16.63 1.28 4.50
CA PRO A 94 16.50 2.73 4.52
C PRO A 94 15.25 3.19 3.75
N ARG A 95 14.81 4.44 3.98
CA ARG A 95 13.56 4.96 3.41
C ARG A 95 13.56 4.91 1.88
N GLU A 96 14.71 5.19 1.31
CA GLU A 96 14.99 5.29 -0.12
C GLU A 96 14.77 3.94 -0.81
N ALA A 97 15.05 2.83 -0.12
CA ALA A 97 14.83 1.48 -0.63
C ALA A 97 13.34 1.11 -0.76
N ALA A 98 12.43 1.83 -0.09
CA ALA A 98 10.99 1.63 -0.19
C ALA A 98 10.33 2.58 -1.22
N GLN A 99 11.14 3.20 -2.09
CA GLN A 99 10.67 4.01 -3.21
C GLN A 99 10.57 3.17 -4.49
N GLY A 100 9.43 3.26 -5.17
CA GLY A 100 9.24 2.67 -6.49
C GLY A 100 8.91 3.73 -7.55
N GLU A 101 9.33 3.48 -8.78
CA GLU A 101 9.01 4.30 -9.95
C GLU A 101 7.59 4.07 -10.47
N GLY A 102 6.89 3.05 -10.00
CA GLY A 102 5.57 2.70 -10.51
C GLY A 102 4.93 1.55 -9.77
N CYS A 103 3.78 1.11 -10.26
CA CYS A 103 3.10 -0.07 -9.77
C CYS A 103 2.30 -0.75 -10.89
N ILE A 104 1.90 -1.99 -10.63
CA ILE A 104 0.95 -2.73 -11.47
C ILE A 104 -0.39 -2.81 -10.74
N LEU A 105 -1.46 -2.37 -11.40
CA LEU A 105 -2.82 -2.53 -10.94
C LEU A 105 -3.49 -3.70 -11.67
N GLU A 106 -4.23 -4.50 -10.91
CA GLU A 106 -5.05 -5.61 -11.40
C GLU A 106 -6.51 -5.41 -10.99
N GLU A 107 -7.40 -6.21 -11.59
CA GLU A 107 -8.85 -6.12 -11.40
C GLU A 107 -9.37 -4.69 -11.55
N VAL A 108 -8.87 -3.99 -12.58
CA VAL A 108 -9.15 -2.57 -12.76
C VAL A 108 -10.59 -2.36 -13.21
N ASN A 109 -11.35 -1.67 -12.37
CA ASN A 109 -12.70 -1.22 -12.66
C ASN A 109 -12.66 0.21 -13.23
N TRP A 110 -13.19 0.39 -14.45
CA TRP A 110 -13.31 1.70 -15.10
C TRP A 110 -14.72 2.24 -14.92
N ILE A 111 -14.85 3.49 -14.46
CA ILE A 111 -16.17 4.10 -14.20
C ILE A 111 -16.99 4.23 -15.49
N SER A 112 -16.33 4.51 -16.62
CA SER A 112 -16.96 4.54 -17.95
C SER A 112 -17.08 3.16 -18.64
N GLY A 113 -16.77 2.07 -17.93
CA GLY A 113 -16.73 0.71 -18.47
C GLY A 113 -15.53 0.39 -19.38
N LYS A 114 -14.73 1.40 -19.76
CA LYS A 114 -13.51 1.24 -20.56
C LYS A 114 -12.48 2.33 -20.22
N PRO A 115 -11.17 2.08 -20.44
CA PRO A 115 -10.15 3.12 -20.30
C PRO A 115 -10.32 4.23 -21.34
N PRO A 116 -9.89 5.48 -21.04
CA PRO A 116 -9.92 6.57 -22.02
C PRO A 116 -9.10 6.25 -23.28
N GLN A 117 -7.89 5.73 -23.10
CA GLN A 117 -6.95 5.33 -24.15
C GLN A 117 -6.05 4.20 -23.64
N ARG A 118 -5.31 3.55 -24.55
CA ARG A 118 -4.31 2.53 -24.18
C ARG A 118 -3.15 3.12 -23.37
N ARG A 119 -2.71 4.33 -23.73
CA ARG A 119 -1.67 5.09 -23.02
C ARG A 119 -2.17 6.50 -22.79
N PHE A 120 -2.05 7.00 -21.58
CA PHE A 120 -2.45 8.36 -21.23
C PHE A 120 -1.75 8.80 -19.94
N THR A 121 -1.94 10.06 -19.56
CA THR A 121 -1.44 10.62 -18.30
C THR A 121 -2.61 11.00 -17.41
N CYS A 122 -2.48 10.73 -16.12
CA CYS A 122 -3.50 11.09 -15.13
C CYS A 122 -2.82 11.23 -13.76
N GLN A 123 -3.59 11.56 -12.72
CA GLN A 123 -3.12 11.47 -11.34
C GLN A 123 -3.47 10.09 -10.77
N VAL A 124 -2.61 9.53 -9.91
CA VAL A 124 -2.85 8.23 -9.26
C VAL A 124 -2.68 8.37 -7.77
N GLN A 125 -3.69 7.94 -7.03
CA GLN A 125 -3.65 7.84 -5.58
C GLN A 125 -3.41 6.39 -5.17
N ILE A 126 -2.30 6.11 -4.49
CA ILE A 126 -1.91 4.75 -4.06
C ILE A 126 -2.20 4.45 -2.59
N ARG A 127 -2.62 5.46 -1.84
CA ARG A 127 -3.05 5.40 -0.43
C ARG A 127 -4.05 6.50 -0.16
N HIS A 128 -5.08 6.21 0.62
CA HIS A 128 -6.15 7.16 0.94
C HIS A 128 -5.64 8.50 1.51
N GLN A 129 -4.61 8.47 2.36
CA GLN A 129 -4.06 9.67 2.98
C GLN A 129 -3.01 10.40 2.12
N HIS A 130 -2.61 9.83 0.98
CA HIS A 130 -1.63 10.46 0.10
C HIS A 130 -2.33 11.29 -0.97
N PRO A 131 -1.80 12.44 -1.37
CA PRO A 131 -2.32 13.16 -2.52
C PRO A 131 -2.14 12.32 -3.80
N PRO A 132 -3.08 12.40 -4.76
CA PRO A 132 -2.88 11.84 -6.09
C PRO A 132 -1.62 12.41 -6.76
N VAL A 133 -0.81 11.57 -7.40
CA VAL A 133 0.45 11.98 -8.03
C VAL A 133 0.41 11.85 -9.56
N PRO A 134 0.99 12.80 -10.31
CA PRO A 134 1.08 12.68 -11.77
C PRO A 134 1.77 11.39 -12.20
N SER A 135 1.16 10.69 -13.16
CA SER A 135 1.57 9.36 -13.59
C SER A 135 1.29 9.14 -15.08
N GLN A 136 2.12 8.29 -15.69
CA GLN A 136 1.90 7.71 -17.01
C GLN A 136 1.24 6.34 -16.86
N ILE A 137 0.19 6.12 -17.64
CA ILE A 137 -0.63 4.92 -17.60
C ILE A 137 -0.47 4.14 -18.90
N GLU A 138 -0.30 2.83 -18.78
CA GLU A 138 -0.35 1.88 -19.90
C GLU A 138 -1.30 0.74 -19.55
N VAL A 139 -2.42 0.65 -20.27
CA VAL A 139 -3.34 -0.48 -20.22
C VAL A 139 -2.77 -1.61 -21.08
N ARG A 140 -2.56 -2.77 -20.47
CA ARG A 140 -2.04 -3.97 -21.12
C ARG A 140 -3.17 -4.79 -21.73
N HIS A 141 -2.80 -5.74 -22.60
CA HIS A 141 -3.76 -6.62 -23.29
C HIS A 141 -4.52 -7.56 -22.35
N ASP A 142 -3.90 -7.91 -21.21
CA ASP A 142 -4.51 -8.73 -20.15
C ASP A 142 -5.47 -7.93 -19.24
N GLY A 143 -5.68 -6.64 -19.50
CA GLY A 143 -6.51 -5.75 -18.69
C GLY A 143 -5.81 -5.15 -17.48
N SER A 144 -4.58 -5.60 -17.15
CA SER A 144 -3.77 -4.96 -16.10
C SER A 144 -3.31 -3.57 -16.52
N VAL A 145 -3.06 -2.72 -15.53
CA VAL A 145 -2.61 -1.34 -15.77
C VAL A 145 -1.23 -1.15 -15.16
N ARG A 146 -0.26 -0.81 -16.02
CA ARG A 146 1.06 -0.35 -15.58
C ARG A 146 1.00 1.14 -15.32
N VAL A 147 1.31 1.52 -14.09
CA VAL A 147 1.45 2.91 -13.65
C VAL A 147 2.93 3.22 -13.50
N ARG A 148 3.38 4.33 -14.09
CA ARG A 148 4.71 4.90 -13.86
C ARG A 148 4.55 6.30 -13.29
N PHE A 149 5.04 6.53 -12.09
CA PHE A 149 5.00 7.83 -11.45
C PHE A 149 6.02 8.77 -12.10
N ILE A 150 5.68 10.05 -12.22
CA ILE A 150 6.64 11.06 -12.71
C ILE A 150 7.80 11.25 -11.72
N ARG A 151 7.54 11.06 -10.42
CA ARG A 151 8.57 11.01 -9.37
C ARG A 151 8.39 9.73 -8.54
N PRO A 152 9.47 9.06 -8.11
CA PRO A 152 9.37 7.86 -7.28
C PRO A 152 8.51 8.06 -6.04
N GLN A 153 7.69 7.07 -5.71
CA GLN A 153 6.76 7.12 -4.59
C GLN A 153 7.16 6.12 -3.51
N PHE A 154 7.08 6.54 -2.25
CA PHE A 154 7.37 5.71 -1.09
C PHE A 154 6.14 4.91 -0.66
N GLY A 155 6.36 3.65 -0.26
CA GLY A 155 5.32 2.85 0.38
C GLY A 155 4.26 2.33 -0.60
N ILE A 156 4.68 1.86 -1.77
CA ILE A 156 3.77 1.20 -2.70
C ILE A 156 3.49 -0.21 -2.16
N ALA A 157 2.35 -0.40 -1.50
CA ALA A 157 2.02 -1.64 -0.80
C ALA A 157 1.09 -2.52 -1.66
N PRO A 158 1.47 -3.78 -1.95
CA PRO A 158 0.55 -4.74 -2.55
C PRO A 158 -0.75 -4.90 -1.74
N GLY A 159 -1.87 -5.10 -2.43
CA GLY A 159 -3.21 -5.21 -1.84
C GLY A 159 -3.89 -3.87 -1.49
N GLN A 160 -3.18 -2.74 -1.59
CA GLN A 160 -3.82 -1.42 -1.51
C GLN A 160 -4.48 -1.05 -2.85
N ALA A 161 -5.49 -0.19 -2.80
CA ALA A 161 -6.12 0.33 -4.00
C ALA A 161 -5.26 1.41 -4.67
N GLY A 162 -5.14 1.36 -5.99
CA GLY A 162 -4.67 2.44 -6.83
C GLY A 162 -5.83 3.07 -7.58
N VAL A 163 -6.10 4.36 -7.35
CA VAL A 163 -7.22 5.08 -7.96
C VAL A 163 -6.70 6.12 -8.95
N LEU A 164 -7.27 6.12 -10.15
CA LEU A 164 -6.88 6.99 -11.26
C LEU A 164 -7.83 8.20 -11.35
N TYR A 165 -7.27 9.40 -11.42
CA TYR A 165 -7.97 10.68 -11.43
C TYR A 165 -7.58 11.53 -12.64
N ASP A 166 -8.57 12.24 -13.18
CA ASP A 166 -8.39 13.36 -14.12
C ASP A 166 -9.02 14.61 -13.50
N GLY A 167 -8.19 15.42 -12.83
CA GLY A 167 -8.66 16.46 -11.92
C GLY A 167 -9.53 15.86 -10.81
N ASP A 168 -10.77 16.36 -10.68
CA ASP A 168 -11.72 15.88 -9.66
C ASP A 168 -12.49 14.62 -10.09
N ARG A 169 -12.28 14.13 -11.32
CA ARG A 169 -12.99 12.97 -11.87
C ARG A 169 -12.22 11.68 -11.59
N VAL A 170 -12.90 10.70 -10.99
CA VAL A 170 -12.40 9.32 -10.91
C VAL A 170 -12.58 8.64 -12.26
N LEU A 171 -11.47 8.17 -12.85
CA LEU A 171 -11.46 7.39 -14.09
C LEU A 171 -11.72 5.90 -13.82
N GLY A 172 -11.16 5.39 -12.72
CA GLY A 172 -11.22 4.00 -12.34
C GLY A 172 -10.26 3.69 -11.20
N GLY A 173 -10.15 2.41 -10.85
CA GLY A 173 -9.20 1.94 -9.85
C GLY A 173 -9.09 0.43 -9.83
N GLY A 174 -8.03 -0.07 -9.22
CA GLY A 174 -7.77 -1.51 -9.07
C GLY A 174 -6.83 -1.78 -7.90
N TRP A 175 -6.44 -3.04 -7.76
CA TRP A 175 -5.58 -3.49 -6.67
C TRP A 175 -4.11 -3.44 -7.08
N ILE A 176 -3.26 -2.84 -6.26
CA ILE A 176 -1.82 -2.86 -6.45
C ILE A 176 -1.34 -4.29 -6.27
N ARG A 177 -0.86 -4.93 -7.34
CA ARG A 177 -0.23 -6.25 -7.28
C ARG A 177 1.22 -6.16 -6.80
N GLY A 178 1.93 -5.13 -7.25
CA GLY A 178 3.35 -4.97 -6.97
C GLY A 178 3.89 -3.60 -7.35
N ALA A 179 4.98 -3.20 -6.69
CA ALA A 179 5.74 -2.02 -7.01
C ALA A 179 6.72 -2.30 -8.16
N ILE A 180 6.95 -1.30 -9.00
CA ILE A 180 8.04 -1.27 -9.97
C ILE A 180 9.19 -0.55 -9.27
N GLN A 181 10.25 -1.30 -8.95
CA GLN A 181 11.41 -0.74 -8.28
C GLN A 181 12.16 0.20 -9.23
N THR A 182 12.72 1.25 -8.65
CA THR A 182 13.72 2.08 -9.34
C THR A 182 14.83 1.14 -9.81
N ARG A 183 15.23 1.19 -11.09
CA ARG A 183 16.43 0.45 -11.55
C ARG A 183 17.67 1.11 -10.91
N GLY A 184 17.90 0.85 -9.64
CA GLY A 184 19.22 0.88 -9.04
C GLY A 184 19.91 -0.43 -9.37
N GLU A 185 21.18 -0.37 -9.72
CA GLU A 185 22.08 -1.50 -9.96
C GLU A 185 22.07 -2.51 -8.80
N LEU A 186 21.08 -3.41 -8.76
CA LEU A 186 21.24 -4.68 -8.09
C LEU A 186 22.03 -5.54 -9.05
N ARG A 187 23.35 -5.47 -8.90
CA ARG A 187 24.31 -6.34 -9.58
C ARG A 187 23.89 -7.78 -9.36
N ASP A 188 23.63 -8.50 -10.44
CA ASP A 188 23.82 -9.95 -10.48
C ASP A 188 25.27 -10.23 -10.05
N GLN A 189 25.43 -10.80 -8.85
CA GLN A 189 26.57 -11.64 -8.49
C GLN A 189 26.06 -12.82 -7.66
#